data_AF-A0A7C5EVR4-F1
#
_entry.id   AF-A0A7C5EVR4-F1
#
_cell.length_a   1.000
_cell.length_b   1.000
_cell.length_c   1.000
_cell.angle_alpha   90.00
_cell.angle_beta   90.00
_cell.angle_gamma   90.00
#
_symmetry.space_group_name_H-M   'P 1'
#
loop_
_entity.id
_entity.type
_entity.pdbx_description
1 polymer ?
#
loop_
_entity_poly.entity_id
_entity_poly.type
_entity_poly.pdbx_seq_one_letter_code
_entity_poly.pdbx_strand_id
1 'polypeptide(L)'
;MRSRKKLTYIHDRENPSNRRWAVDTFTPLAGFNEDFGIITRYFEPVTGQQTVIASGIAYYGTLASGEFLTHPNIMKMVAARAPKGWQRMNVQVVFSTKIINGETSEPNILATHFW
;
A
#
# COMPACT_ATOMS: atom_id res chain seq x y z
N MET A 1 5.38 -33.32 -2.79
CA MET A 1 6.35 -32.19 -2.73
C MET A 1 5.68 -31.05 -1.97
N ARG A 2 6.11 -30.70 -0.75
CA ARG A 2 5.51 -29.58 0.00
C ARG A 2 5.97 -28.27 -0.64
N SER A 3 5.05 -27.52 -1.26
CA SER A 3 5.33 -26.14 -1.66
C SER A 3 5.84 -25.36 -0.46
N ARG A 4 7.03 -24.77 -0.56
CA ARG A 4 7.54 -23.83 0.46
C ARG A 4 6.60 -22.63 0.41
N LYS A 5 5.95 -22.30 1.53
CA LYS A 5 5.23 -21.02 1.67
C LYS A 5 6.16 -20.00 2.30
N LYS A 6 6.24 -18.80 1.75
CA LYS A 6 6.93 -17.66 2.36
C LYS A 6 5.97 -16.49 2.47
N LEU A 7 5.32 -16.41 3.63
CA LEU A 7 4.45 -15.28 3.98
C LEU A 7 5.30 -14.05 4.22
N THR A 8 5.16 -13.07 3.33
CA THR A 8 5.65 -11.71 3.52
C THR A 8 4.46 -10.82 3.83
N TYR A 9 4.61 -9.92 4.80
CA TYR A 9 3.50 -9.10 5.28
C TYR A 9 3.97 -7.70 5.67
N ILE A 10 3.06 -6.74 5.63
CA ILE A 10 3.29 -5.39 6.15
C ILE A 10 3.14 -5.44 7.68
N HIS A 11 4.19 -5.04 8.39
CA HIS A 11 4.19 -5.00 9.85
C HIS A 11 3.50 -3.72 10.35
N ASP A 12 2.37 -3.89 11.01
CA ASP A 12 1.60 -2.81 11.61
C ASP A 12 2.11 -2.51 13.03
N ARG A 13 2.62 -1.31 13.27
CA ARG A 13 3.12 -0.89 14.60
C ARG A 13 1.98 -0.66 15.59
N GLU A 14 0.82 -0.19 15.14
CA GLU A 14 -0.34 0.10 15.99
C GLU A 14 -1.10 -1.18 16.34
N ASN A 15 -1.03 -2.20 15.48
CA ASN A 15 -1.51 -3.54 15.75
C ASN A 15 -0.49 -4.63 15.36
N PRO A 16 0.53 -4.89 16.21
CA PRO A 16 1.60 -5.85 15.91
C PRO A 16 1.15 -7.30 15.68
N SER A 17 -0.09 -7.64 16.04
CA SER A 17 -0.69 -8.95 15.79
C SER A 17 -1.33 -9.08 14.40
N ASN A 18 -1.52 -7.97 13.69
CA ASN A 18 -2.13 -7.95 12.37
C ASN A 18 -1.23 -8.69 11.36
N ARG A 19 -1.79 -9.73 10.75
CA ARG A 19 -1.18 -10.51 9.67
C ARG A 19 -2.05 -10.56 8.43
N ARG A 20 -3.03 -9.65 8.33
CA ARG A 20 -4.02 -9.64 7.22
C ARG A 20 -3.45 -9.09 5.92
N TRP A 21 -2.46 -8.20 6.00
CA TRP A 21 -1.77 -7.64 4.84
C TRP A 21 -0.56 -8.49 4.48
N ALA A 22 -0.83 -9.70 3.98
CA ALA A 22 0.18 -10.72 3.76
C ALA A 22 -0.04 -11.47 2.45
N VAL A 23 1.05 -11.83 1.78
CA VAL A 23 1.03 -12.70 0.59
C VAL A 23 2.07 -13.80 0.72
N ASP A 24 1.76 -14.96 0.14
CA ASP A 24 2.75 -16.00 -0.07
C ASP A 24 3.57 -15.67 -1.32
N THR A 25 4.76 -15.13 -1.12
CA THR A 25 5.65 -14.65 -2.18
C THR A 25 6.24 -15.76 -3.06
N PHE A 26 6.03 -17.03 -2.72
CA PHE A 26 6.40 -18.17 -3.58
C PHE A 26 5.23 -18.67 -4.44
N THR A 27 4.05 -18.05 -4.34
CA THR A 27 2.94 -18.31 -5.25
C THR A 27 3.36 -17.93 -6.68
N PRO A 28 3.13 -18.79 -7.69
CA PRO A 28 3.31 -18.39 -9.09
C PRO A 28 2.45 -17.18 -9.43
N LEU A 29 2.88 -16.32 -10.37
CA LEU A 29 2.14 -15.09 -10.73
C LEU A 29 0.65 -15.35 -11.02
N ALA A 30 0.34 -16.42 -11.77
CA ALA A 30 -1.04 -16.81 -12.10
C ALA A 30 -1.91 -17.24 -10.89
N GLY A 31 -1.30 -17.47 -9.73
CA GLY A 31 -2.00 -17.85 -8.50
C GLY A 31 -2.25 -16.70 -7.53
N PHE A 32 -1.79 -15.48 -7.84
CA PHE A 32 -2.10 -14.31 -7.02
C PHE A 32 -3.56 -13.90 -7.22
N ASN A 33 -4.27 -13.71 -6.11
CA ASN A 33 -5.64 -13.16 -6.10
C ASN A 33 -5.71 -11.79 -5.40
N GLU A 34 -4.70 -11.47 -4.60
CA GLU A 34 -4.56 -10.18 -3.91
C GLU A 34 -3.08 -9.91 -3.66
N ASP A 35 -2.72 -8.63 -3.68
CA ASP A 35 -1.42 -8.14 -3.22
C ASP A 35 -1.64 -6.83 -2.45
N PHE A 36 -0.62 -6.39 -1.72
CA PHE A 36 -0.68 -5.22 -0.86
C PHE A 36 0.49 -4.29 -1.14
N GLY A 37 0.30 -3.03 -0.80
CA GLY A 37 1.36 -2.04 -0.86
C GLY A 37 1.26 -0.98 0.22
N ILE A 38 2.34 -0.23 0.33
CA ILE A 38 2.48 0.88 1.26
C ILE A 38 2.97 2.12 0.49
N ILE A 39 2.26 3.22 0.68
CA ILE A 39 2.65 4.55 0.19
C ILE A 39 2.99 5.39 1.40
N THR A 40 4.17 6.01 1.40
CA THR A 40 4.57 6.97 2.43
C THR A 40 4.91 8.30 1.79
N ARG A 41 4.35 9.39 2.29
CA ARG A 41 4.73 10.77 1.96
C ARG A 41 5.38 11.40 3.19
N TYR A 42 6.64 11.80 3.05
CA TYR A 42 7.31 12.68 3.99
C TYR A 42 7.20 14.13 3.53
N PHE A 43 6.95 15.04 4.46
CA PHE A 43 6.91 16.48 4.24
C PHE A 43 7.98 17.16 5.10
N GLU A 44 8.88 17.91 4.45
CA GLU A 44 9.89 18.73 5.12
C GLU A 44 9.38 20.16 5.28
N PRO A 45 9.01 20.62 6.49
CA PRO A 45 8.40 21.92 6.68
C PRO A 45 9.32 23.10 6.37
N VAL A 46 10.64 22.94 6.45
CA VAL A 46 11.60 24.04 6.21
C VAL A 46 11.69 24.36 4.72
N THR A 47 11.78 23.33 3.87
CA THR A 47 11.96 23.50 2.42
C THR A 47 10.65 23.42 1.65
N GLY A 48 9.57 22.93 2.28
CA GLY A 48 8.30 22.62 1.63
C GLY A 48 8.36 21.40 0.69
N GLN A 49 9.49 20.67 0.67
CA GLN A 49 9.66 19.51 -0.20
C GLN A 49 8.86 18.31 0.29
N GLN A 50 8.48 17.46 -0.68
CA GLN A 50 7.81 16.19 -0.41
C GLN A 50 8.63 15.04 -1.00
N THR A 51 8.78 13.98 -0.22
CA THR A 51 9.35 12.72 -0.68
C THR A 51 8.28 11.65 -0.60
N VAL A 52 8.06 10.92 -1.70
CA VAL A 52 7.08 9.83 -1.77
C VAL A 52 7.82 8.52 -1.97
N ILE A 53 7.50 7.54 -1.12
CA ILE A 53 7.95 6.15 -1.22
C ILE A 53 6.72 5.32 -1.58
N ALA A 54 6.86 4.46 -2.60
CA ALA A 54 5.80 3.58 -3.06
C ALA A 54 6.37 2.17 -3.22
N SER A 55 5.70 1.17 -2.62
CA SER A 55 6.18 -0.20 -2.59
C SER A 55 5.04 -1.19 -2.48
N GLY A 56 5.13 -2.29 -3.22
CA GLY A 56 4.29 -3.48 -3.03
C GLY A 56 5.02 -4.61 -2.34
N ILE A 57 4.26 -5.58 -1.80
CA ILE A 57 4.87 -6.80 -1.24
C ILE A 57 5.42 -7.69 -2.37
N ALA A 58 4.65 -7.91 -3.43
CA ALA A 58 5.10 -8.66 -4.61
C ALA A 58 4.90 -7.84 -5.90
N TYR A 59 4.84 -8.56 -7.04
CA TYR A 59 4.76 -7.96 -8.37
C TYR A 59 3.53 -7.04 -8.53
N TYR A 60 2.35 -7.54 -8.21
CA TYR A 60 1.09 -6.83 -8.42
C TYR A 60 0.92 -5.65 -7.47
N GLY A 61 1.42 -5.74 -6.24
CA GLY A 61 1.41 -4.62 -5.29
C GLY A 61 2.32 -3.48 -5.75
N THR A 62 3.42 -3.79 -6.44
CA THR A 62 4.32 -2.76 -6.99
C THR A 62 3.67 -2.09 -8.20
N LEU A 63 3.01 -2.87 -9.07
CA LEU A 63 2.21 -2.34 -10.18
C LEU A 63 1.11 -1.40 -9.66
N ALA A 64 0.31 -1.88 -8.71
CA ALA A 64 -0.76 -1.12 -8.09
C ALA A 64 -0.26 0.08 -7.26
N SER A 65 0.99 0.07 -6.79
CA SER A 65 1.60 1.26 -6.18
C SER A 65 1.81 2.38 -7.21
N GLY A 66 2.20 2.04 -8.44
CA GLY A 66 2.27 2.98 -9.55
C GLY A 66 0.89 3.53 -9.93
N GLU A 67 -0.11 2.66 -9.98
CA GLU A 67 -1.50 3.07 -10.19
C GLU A 67 -2.00 3.97 -9.06
N PHE A 68 -1.64 3.66 -7.81
CA PHE A 68 -2.03 4.46 -6.64
C PHE A 68 -1.60 5.92 -6.79
N LEU A 69 -0.34 6.14 -7.21
CA LEU A 69 0.24 7.48 -7.36
C LEU A 69 -0.31 8.26 -8.55
N THR A 70 -0.76 7.55 -9.58
CA THR A 70 -1.20 8.16 -10.85
C THR A 70 -2.73 8.25 -10.97
N HIS A 71 -3.48 7.54 -10.13
CA HIS A 71 -4.94 7.61 -10.13
C HIS A 71 -5.44 8.97 -9.63
N PRO A 72 -6.29 9.66 -10.40
CA PRO A 72 -6.70 11.03 -10.10
C PRO A 72 -7.55 11.17 -8.83
N ASN A 73 -8.13 10.08 -8.33
CA ASN A 73 -9.09 10.09 -7.23
C ASN A 73 -8.56 9.50 -5.92
N ILE A 74 -7.46 8.74 -5.94
CA ILE A 74 -6.97 8.09 -4.74
C ILE A 74 -6.48 9.12 -3.70
N MET A 75 -5.83 10.19 -4.15
CA MET A 75 -5.44 11.28 -3.23
C MET A 75 -6.64 11.96 -2.57
N LYS A 76 -7.81 12.02 -3.25
CA LYS A 76 -9.05 12.51 -2.63
C LYS A 76 -9.54 11.56 -1.54
N MET A 77 -9.42 10.25 -1.76
CA MET A 77 -9.78 9.24 -0.76
C MET A 77 -8.85 9.27 0.46
N VAL A 78 -7.55 9.54 0.27
CA VAL A 78 -6.62 9.78 1.39
C VAL A 78 -7.01 11.05 2.14
N ALA A 79 -7.26 12.15 1.42
CA ALA A 79 -7.64 13.43 2.02
C ALA A 79 -8.96 13.34 2.81
N ALA A 80 -9.92 12.53 2.35
CA ALA A 80 -11.20 12.32 3.04
C ALA A 80 -11.06 11.62 4.41
N ARG A 81 -9.95 10.92 4.65
CA ARG A 81 -9.63 10.26 5.92
C ARG A 81 -8.69 11.09 6.80
N ALA A 82 -8.24 12.24 6.30
CA ALA A 82 -7.17 12.99 6.91
C ALA A 82 -7.67 14.05 7.90
N PRO A 83 -6.91 14.33 8.98
CA PRO A 83 -7.24 15.41 9.89
C PRO A 83 -7.08 16.78 9.23
N LYS A 84 -7.65 17.83 9.86
CA LYS A 84 -7.46 19.21 9.41
C LYS A 84 -5.96 19.57 9.42
N GLY A 85 -5.46 20.12 8.31
CA GLY A 85 -4.06 20.54 8.19
C GLY A 85 -3.06 19.44 7.83
N TRP A 86 -3.52 18.22 7.51
CA TRP A 86 -2.68 17.08 7.13
C TRP A 86 -1.72 17.33 5.96
N GLN A 87 -1.93 18.38 5.17
CA GLN A 87 -1.03 18.78 4.08
C GLN A 87 0.39 19.07 4.57
N ARG A 88 0.56 19.42 5.86
CA ARG A 88 1.84 19.64 6.53
C ARG A 88 2.31 18.45 7.38
N MET A 89 1.61 17.31 7.29
CA MET A 89 1.94 16.09 8.01
C MET A 89 2.55 15.06 7.06
N ASN A 90 3.29 14.13 7.64
CA ASN A 90 3.63 12.90 6.96
C ASN A 90 2.40 12.00 6.88
N VAL A 91 2.36 11.16 5.85
CA VAL A 91 1.24 10.24 5.61
C VAL A 91 1.77 8.88 5.27
N GLN A 92 1.18 7.83 5.83
CA GLN A 92 1.40 6.47 5.41
C GLN A 92 0.06 5.81 5.12
N VAL A 93 -0.02 5.11 3.99
CA VAL A 93 -1.23 4.45 3.52
C VAL A 93 -0.89 3.00 3.22
N VAL A 94 -1.68 2.08 3.78
CA VAL A 94 -1.67 0.67 3.37
C VAL A 94 -2.88 0.43 2.46
N PHE A 95 -2.67 -0.24 1.35
CA PHE A 95 -3.73 -0.59 0.41
C PHE A 95 -3.65 -2.06 -0.02
N SER A 96 -4.75 -2.60 -0.53
CA SER A 96 -4.77 -3.84 -1.31
C SER A 96 -5.15 -3.60 -2.75
N THR A 97 -4.79 -4.54 -3.61
CA THR A 97 -5.31 -4.69 -4.97
C THR A 97 -5.72 -6.14 -5.18
N LYS A 98 -6.88 -6.37 -5.79
CA LYS A 98 -7.28 -7.71 -6.23
C LYS A 98 -6.68 -7.98 -7.60
N ILE A 99 -6.32 -9.23 -7.85
CA ILE A 99 -5.85 -9.67 -9.16
C ILE A 99 -7.00 -10.39 -9.85
N ILE A 100 -7.45 -9.83 -10.97
CA ILE A 100 -8.56 -10.36 -11.75
C ILE A 100 -8.04 -10.58 -13.16
N ASN A 101 -8.05 -11.84 -13.62
CA ASN A 101 -7.51 -12.22 -14.94
C ASN A 101 -6.06 -11.73 -15.18
N GLY A 102 -5.25 -11.65 -14.13
CA GLY A 102 -3.86 -11.19 -14.21
C GLY A 102 -3.67 -9.68 -14.21
N GLU A 103 -4.73 -8.89 -14.02
CA GLU A 103 -4.68 -7.44 -13.90
C GLU A 103 -5.01 -6.97 -12.48
N THR A 104 -4.44 -5.84 -12.07
CA THR A 104 -4.72 -5.18 -10.79
C THR A 104 -6.06 -4.44 -10.83
N SER A 105 -6.85 -4.61 -9.78
CA SER A 105 -8.00 -3.76 -9.52
C SER A 105 -7.56 -2.40 -8.95
N GLU A 106 -8.47 -1.43 -8.96
CA GLU A 106 -8.26 -0.15 -8.27
C GLU A 106 -7.76 -0.38 -6.82
N PRO A 107 -6.68 0.30 -6.40
CA PRO A 107 -6.17 0.19 -5.04
C PRO A 107 -7.20 0.58 -3.98
N ASN A 108 -7.49 -0.34 -3.07
CA ASN A 108 -8.39 -0.13 -1.95
C ASN A 108 -7.62 0.26 -0.68
N ILE A 109 -7.88 1.45 -0.13
CA ILE A 109 -7.22 1.93 1.10
C ILE A 109 -7.72 1.13 2.31
N LEU A 110 -6.78 0.47 3.01
CA LEU A 110 -7.04 -0.34 4.19
C LEU A 110 -6.75 0.39 5.50
N ALA A 111 -5.71 1.23 5.51
CA ALA A 111 -5.32 2.01 6.68
C ALA A 111 -4.60 3.30 6.25
N THR A 112 -4.71 4.32 7.09
CA THR A 112 -3.99 5.60 6.95
C THR A 112 -3.44 6.02 8.30
N HIS A 113 -2.19 6.46 8.34
CA HIS A 113 -1.54 7.01 9.52
C HIS A 113 -0.97 8.40 9.18
N PHE A 114 -1.15 9.36 10.08
CA PHE A 114 -0.72 10.75 9.92
C PHE A 114 0.10 11.16 11.15
N TRP A 115 1.28 11.75 10.93
CA TRP A 115 2.15 12.24 12.00
C TRP A 115 2.92 13.51 11.61
#